data_AF-A0A7S0LXR3-F1
#
_entry.id   AF-A0A7S0LXR3-F1
#
_cell.length_a   1.000
_cell.length_b   1.000
_cell.length_c   1.000
_cell.angle_alpha   90.00
_cell.angle_beta   90.00
_cell.angle_gamma   90.00
#
_symmetry.space_group_name_H-M   'P 1'
#
loop_
_entity.id
_entity.type
_entity.pdbx_description
1 polymer ?
#
loop_
_entity_poly.entity_id
_entity_poly.type
_entity_poly.pdbx_seq_one_letter_code
_entity_poly.pdbx_strand_id
1 'polypeptide(L)'
;MKACATIPLLLLFAAQAQSGISGLHALIAKEAPGSFTEKKLEDYRGQRLAIDASMAMYQFLIAVRVAGPGGFAHTLTSSTGEETSHLQGFFYRTIAMYRAGIKPVYVFDGRPPRLKSGELANRNMRRAEGERRMKEAAEEGNVDEANRMSKRVTKVTPQHTADCKRLL
;
A
#
# COMPACT_ATOMS: atom_id res chain seq x y z
N MET A 1 6.68 25.35 -12.46
CA MET A 1 5.84 24.85 -11.35
C MET A 1 6.01 23.34 -11.25
N LYS A 2 6.92 22.87 -10.38
CA LYS A 2 7.27 21.45 -10.22
C LYS A 2 6.40 20.87 -9.10
N ALA A 3 5.24 20.30 -9.43
CA ALA A 3 4.55 19.38 -8.54
C ALA A 3 5.26 18.03 -8.66
N CYS A 4 6.43 17.92 -8.00
CA CYS A 4 7.05 16.61 -7.79
C CYS A 4 6.13 15.87 -6.83
N ALA A 5 5.49 14.81 -7.32
CA ALA A 5 4.62 13.94 -6.53
C ALA A 5 5.47 13.11 -5.54
N THR A 6 6.10 13.78 -4.57
CA THR A 6 6.55 13.14 -3.34
C THR A 6 5.30 12.81 -2.56
N ILE A 7 4.80 11.58 -2.71
CA ILE A 7 3.97 10.96 -1.69
C ILE A 7 4.80 11.07 -0.41
N PRO A 8 4.39 11.88 0.58
CA PRO A 8 5.17 12.06 1.79
C PRO A 8 5.45 10.69 2.39
N LEU A 9 6.70 10.41 2.78
CA LEU A 9 7.06 9.17 3.46
C LEU A 9 6.11 8.89 4.65
N LEU A 10 5.59 9.96 5.29
CA LEU A 10 4.57 9.92 6.33
C LEU A 10 3.25 9.23 5.93
N LEU A 11 2.80 9.36 4.68
CA LEU A 11 1.58 8.69 4.19
C LEU A 11 1.79 7.17 4.04
N LEU A 12 3.04 6.74 3.83
CA LEU A 12 3.42 5.32 3.83
C LEU A 12 3.44 4.73 5.24
N PHE A 13 3.78 5.54 6.25
CA PHE A 13 3.86 5.10 7.65
C PHE A 13 2.48 5.02 8.33
N ALA A 14 1.53 5.91 7.99
CA ALA A 14 0.21 5.91 8.62
C ALA A 14 -0.69 4.73 8.20
N ALA A 15 -0.34 4.04 7.10
CA ALA A 15 -1.07 2.90 6.55
C ALA A 15 -0.32 1.57 6.74
N GLN A 16 0.55 1.45 7.76
CA GLN A 16 1.16 0.17 8.09
C GLN A 16 0.10 -0.79 8.64
N ALA A 17 -0.55 -1.50 7.71
CA ALA A 17 -1.19 -2.78 7.96
C ALA A 17 -0.13 -3.72 8.53
N GLN A 18 0.02 -3.71 9.87
CA GLN A 18 0.89 -4.49 10.77
C GLN A 18 1.61 -5.68 10.14
N SER A 19 2.52 -5.42 9.19
CA SER A 19 3.29 -6.39 8.43
C SER A 19 4.73 -5.97 8.57
N GLY A 20 5.44 -6.66 9.45
CA GLY A 20 6.80 -6.31 9.83
C GLY A 20 6.99 -6.41 11.33
N ILE A 21 8.13 -5.88 11.79
CA ILE A 21 8.53 -5.89 13.19
C ILE A 21 8.16 -4.54 13.80
N SER A 22 7.27 -4.55 14.79
CA SER A 22 6.80 -3.32 15.46
C SER A 22 7.96 -2.60 16.15
N GLY A 23 8.05 -1.29 15.99
CA GLY A 23 9.05 -0.44 16.66
C GLY A 23 10.48 -0.57 16.13
N LEU A 24 10.74 -1.43 15.13
CA LEU A 24 12.10 -1.68 14.63
C LEU A 24 12.79 -0.41 14.12
N HIS A 25 12.07 0.44 13.38
CA HIS A 25 12.64 1.66 12.84
C HIS A 25 13.08 2.63 13.95
N ALA A 26 12.25 2.82 14.98
CA ALA A 26 12.57 3.68 16.12
C ALA A 26 13.77 3.13 16.92
N LEU A 27 13.83 1.81 17.09
CA LEU A 27 14.96 1.14 17.74
C LEU A 27 16.27 1.36 16.97
N ILE A 28 16.26 1.13 15.65
CA ILE A 28 17.43 1.34 14.80
C ILE A 28 17.87 2.81 14.81
N ALA A 29 16.92 3.74 14.71
CA ALA A 29 17.24 5.17 14.75
C ALA A 29 17.92 5.59 16.05
N LYS A 30 17.54 4.97 17.18
CA LYS A 30 18.12 5.25 18.50
C LYS A 30 19.46 4.56 18.73
N GLU A 31 19.55 3.27 18.43
CA GLU A 31 20.68 2.43 18.84
C GLU A 31 21.74 2.24 17.73
N ALA A 32 21.37 2.45 16.47
CA ALA A 32 22.24 2.26 15.32
C ALA A 32 22.01 3.31 14.21
N PRO A 33 22.14 4.62 14.49
CA PRO A 33 21.83 5.68 13.53
C PRO A 33 22.71 5.62 12.25
N GLY A 34 23.90 5.01 12.32
CA GLY A 34 24.77 4.79 11.16
C GLY A 34 24.33 3.66 10.22
N SER A 35 23.28 2.90 10.55
CA SER A 35 22.85 1.74 9.77
C SER A 35 21.84 2.06 8.67
N PHE A 36 21.46 3.32 8.48
CA PHE A 36 20.64 3.76 7.37
C PHE A 36 21.22 5.00 6.70
N THR A 37 20.91 5.18 5.42
CA THR A 37 21.36 6.34 4.64
C THR A 37 20.23 6.75 3.72
N GLU A 38 19.99 8.04 3.61
CA GLU A 38 19.04 8.59 2.66
C GLU A 38 19.73 8.85 1.32
N LYS A 39 19.13 8.37 0.24
CA LYS A 39 19.63 8.54 -1.12
C LYS A 39 18.49 8.93 -2.05
N LYS A 40 18.82 9.67 -3.10
CA LYS A 40 17.86 9.98 -4.15
C LYS A 40 17.62 8.75 -5.01
N LEU A 41 16.48 8.71 -5.69
CA LEU A 41 16.15 7.57 -6.55
C LEU A 41 17.18 7.41 -7.68
N GLU A 42 17.69 8.53 -8.20
CA GLU A 42 18.69 8.58 -9.26
C GLU A 42 20.03 7.93 -8.87
N ASP A 43 20.34 7.87 -7.57
CA ASP A 43 21.57 7.25 -7.06
C ASP A 43 21.58 5.73 -7.25
N TYR A 44 20.42 5.13 -7.56
CA TYR A 44 20.27 3.70 -7.86
C TYR A 44 20.28 3.39 -9.36
N ARG A 45 20.67 4.34 -10.21
CA ARG A 45 20.79 4.12 -11.66
C ARG A 45 21.68 2.91 -11.96
N GLY A 46 21.21 2.04 -12.87
CA GLY A 46 21.89 0.81 -13.27
C GLY A 46 21.66 -0.38 -12.33
N GLN A 47 21.09 -0.16 -11.15
CA GLN A 47 20.83 -1.21 -10.17
C GLN A 47 19.61 -2.05 -10.54
N ARG A 48 19.64 -3.32 -10.11
CA ARG A 48 18.47 -4.21 -10.12
C ARG A 48 17.88 -4.24 -8.71
N LEU A 49 16.62 -3.84 -8.56
CA LEU A 49 15.97 -3.76 -7.26
C LEU A 49 14.84 -4.79 -7.17
N ALA A 50 14.93 -5.70 -6.20
CA ALA A 50 13.83 -6.58 -5.85
C ALA A 50 12.79 -5.80 -5.02
N ILE A 51 11.54 -5.82 -5.46
CA ILE A 51 10.45 -5.06 -4.85
C ILE A 51 9.38 -6.04 -4.42
N ASP A 52 8.97 -5.94 -3.15
CA ASP A 52 7.81 -6.66 -2.64
C ASP A 52 6.54 -6.15 -3.33
N ALA A 53 5.95 -6.99 -4.19
CA ALA A 53 4.76 -6.66 -4.94
C ALA A 53 3.50 -6.64 -4.06
N SER A 54 3.44 -7.50 -3.03
CA SER A 54 2.27 -7.56 -2.15
C SER A 54 2.17 -6.27 -1.33
N MET A 55 3.28 -5.81 -0.77
CA MET A 55 3.34 -4.53 -0.07
C MET A 55 3.11 -3.33 -1.00
N ALA A 56 3.65 -3.35 -2.22
CA ALA A 56 3.38 -2.30 -3.19
C ALA A 56 1.88 -2.21 -3.55
N MET A 57 1.19 -3.34 -3.77
CA MET A 57 -0.25 -3.37 -4.04
C MET A 57 -1.06 -2.72 -2.91
N TYR A 58 -0.78 -3.07 -1.65
CA TYR A 58 -1.48 -2.46 -0.50
C TYR A 58 -1.30 -0.93 -0.47
N GLN A 59 -0.10 -0.44 -0.72
CA GLN A 59 0.17 1.01 -0.76
C GLN A 59 -0.68 1.70 -1.84
N PHE A 60 -0.79 1.10 -3.03
CA PHE A 60 -1.54 1.69 -4.12
C PHE A 60 -3.05 1.70 -3.87
N LEU A 61 -3.62 0.61 -3.36
CA LEU A 61 -5.05 0.55 -3.04
C LEU A 61 -5.46 1.55 -1.94
N ILE A 62 -4.54 1.89 -1.03
CA ILE A 62 -4.79 2.86 0.04
C ILE A 62 -4.55 4.30 -0.44
N ALA A 63 -3.49 4.53 -1.20
CA ALA A 63 -3.07 5.87 -1.61
C ALA A 63 -3.83 6.41 -2.83
N VAL A 64 -4.17 5.54 -3.78
CA VAL A 64 -4.83 5.92 -5.03
C VAL A 64 -6.34 5.80 -4.87
N ARG A 65 -6.95 6.85 -4.34
CA ARG A 65 -8.40 6.97 -4.12
C ARG A 65 -8.90 8.32 -4.59
N VAL A 66 -10.15 8.37 -5.03
CA VAL A 66 -10.81 9.59 -5.51
C VAL A 66 -11.87 10.00 -4.50
N ALA A 67 -11.96 11.29 -4.21
CA ALA A 67 -13.05 11.83 -3.41
C ALA A 67 -14.37 11.71 -4.20
N GLY A 68 -15.31 10.96 -3.66
CA GLY A 68 -16.64 10.78 -4.22
C GLY A 68 -17.62 11.89 -3.80
N PRO A 69 -18.83 11.87 -4.38
CA PRO A 69 -19.94 12.70 -3.92
C PRO A 69 -20.19 12.49 -2.42
N GLY A 70 -20.36 13.57 -1.66
CA GLY A 70 -20.55 13.50 -0.20
C GLY A 70 -19.26 13.28 0.61
N GLY A 71 -18.07 13.35 -0.01
CA GLY A 71 -16.78 13.33 0.68
C GLY A 71 -16.23 11.92 0.99
N PHE A 72 -16.97 10.85 0.65
CA PHE A 72 -16.50 9.48 0.78
C PHE A 72 -15.44 9.16 -0.28
N ALA A 73 -14.26 8.72 0.15
CA ALA A 73 -13.17 8.36 -0.75
C ALA A 73 -13.38 6.94 -1.30
N HIS A 74 -13.49 6.80 -2.62
CA HIS A 74 -13.64 5.53 -3.31
C HIS A 74 -12.36 5.11 -4.02
N THR A 75 -12.15 3.80 -4.13
CA THR A 75 -11.10 3.23 -5.00
C THR A 75 -11.41 3.56 -6.46
N LEU A 76 -10.38 3.73 -7.28
CA LEU A 76 -10.60 3.84 -8.73
C LEU A 76 -11.19 2.54 -9.26
N THR A 77 -12.28 2.65 -10.00
CA THR A 77 -12.98 1.51 -10.59
C THR A 77 -13.13 1.68 -12.10
N SER A 78 -13.17 0.57 -12.82
CA SER A 78 -13.52 0.53 -14.23
C SER A 78 -15.04 0.75 -14.43
N SER A 79 -15.50 0.82 -15.68
CA SER A 79 -16.94 0.84 -16.00
C SER A 79 -17.69 -0.41 -15.56
N THR A 80 -16.98 -1.52 -15.31
CA THR A 80 -17.54 -2.78 -14.77
C THR A 80 -17.47 -2.86 -13.25
N GLY A 81 -16.95 -1.83 -12.58
CA GLY A 81 -16.80 -1.76 -11.12
C GLY A 81 -15.55 -2.45 -10.57
N GLU A 82 -14.64 -2.91 -11.43
CA GLU A 82 -13.39 -3.56 -11.01
C GLU A 82 -12.39 -2.53 -10.51
N GLU A 83 -11.71 -2.79 -9.38
CA GLU A 83 -10.68 -1.88 -8.87
C GLU A 83 -9.51 -1.77 -9.85
N THR A 84 -8.97 -0.57 -10.05
CA THR A 84 -7.87 -0.29 -10.99
C THR A 84 -6.70 0.47 -10.35
N SER A 85 -6.84 0.86 -9.08
CA SER A 85 -5.82 1.61 -8.32
C SER A 85 -4.47 0.89 -8.27
N HIS A 86 -4.45 -0.44 -8.15
CA HIS A 86 -3.20 -1.22 -8.19
C HIS A 86 -2.50 -1.11 -9.55
N LEU A 87 -3.24 -1.21 -10.65
CA LEU A 87 -2.67 -1.13 -12.00
C LEU A 87 -2.05 0.23 -12.28
N GLN A 88 -2.76 1.30 -11.95
CA GLN A 88 -2.24 2.66 -12.12
C GLN A 88 -0.96 2.87 -11.30
N GLY A 89 -0.97 2.41 -10.05
CA GLY A 89 0.17 2.49 -9.15
C GLY A 89 1.41 1.76 -9.69
N PHE A 90 1.25 0.49 -10.10
CA PHE A 90 2.34 -0.29 -10.67
C PHE A 90 2.86 0.33 -11.97
N PHE A 91 1.96 0.76 -12.86
CA PHE A 91 2.33 1.34 -14.14
C PHE A 91 3.21 2.58 -13.99
N TYR A 92 2.75 3.60 -13.23
CA TYR A 92 3.53 4.83 -13.08
C TYR A 92 4.77 4.65 -12.21
N ARG A 93 4.72 3.82 -11.15
CA ARG A 93 5.92 3.56 -10.33
C ARG A 93 6.99 2.85 -11.14
N THR A 94 6.63 1.87 -11.95
CA THR A 94 7.56 1.14 -12.82
C THR A 94 8.19 2.08 -13.85
N ILE A 95 7.40 2.94 -14.50
CA ILE A 95 7.92 3.94 -15.44
C ILE A 95 8.88 4.91 -14.74
N ALA A 96 8.57 5.37 -13.53
CA ALA A 96 9.45 6.27 -12.78
C ALA A 96 10.80 5.61 -12.46
N MET A 97 10.79 4.36 -12.02
CA MET A 97 12.01 3.58 -11.78
C MET A 97 12.81 3.36 -13.07
N TYR A 98 12.14 3.03 -14.17
CA TYR A 98 12.79 2.85 -15.46
C TYR A 98 13.43 4.15 -15.96
N ARG A 99 12.75 5.29 -15.81
CA ARG A 99 13.29 6.63 -16.14
C ARG A 99 14.50 7.01 -15.28
N ALA A 100 14.54 6.57 -14.02
CA ALA A 100 15.71 6.71 -13.16
C ALA A 100 16.86 5.75 -13.54
N GLY A 101 16.64 4.83 -14.49
CA GLY A 101 17.61 3.83 -14.92
C GLY A 101 17.69 2.61 -14.00
N ILE A 102 16.67 2.39 -13.17
CA ILE A 102 16.55 1.23 -12.28
C ILE A 102 15.86 0.09 -13.03
N LYS A 103 16.29 -1.15 -12.77
CA LYS A 103 15.64 -2.38 -13.26
C LYS A 103 14.85 -3.03 -12.13
N PRO A 104 13.53 -2.75 -11.98
CA PRO A 104 12.73 -3.35 -10.93
C PRO A 104 12.43 -4.82 -11.21
N VAL A 105 12.45 -5.64 -10.16
CA VAL A 105 12.03 -7.05 -10.17
C VAL A 105 10.97 -7.22 -9.10
N TYR A 106 9.71 -7.40 -9.51
CA TYR A 106 8.60 -7.55 -8.58
C TYR A 106 8.50 -8.99 -8.08
N VAL A 107 8.51 -9.15 -6.76
CA VAL A 107 8.42 -10.45 -6.08
C VAL A 107 7.03 -10.58 -5.48
N PHE A 108 6.29 -11.59 -5.92
CA PHE A 108 4.96 -11.91 -5.40
C PHE A 108 5.07 -13.00 -4.34
N ASP A 109 4.32 -12.83 -3.25
CA ASP A 109 4.26 -13.82 -2.18
C ASP A 109 3.69 -15.16 -2.66
N GLY A 110 4.23 -16.23 -2.10
CA GLY A 110 3.70 -17.58 -2.21
C GLY A 110 2.82 -17.98 -1.02
N ARG A 111 2.79 -19.28 -0.72
CA ARG A 111 2.03 -19.79 0.42
C ARG A 111 2.68 -19.32 1.75
N PRO A 112 1.92 -18.73 2.68
CA PRO A 112 2.46 -18.33 3.98
C PRO A 112 2.87 -19.56 4.82
N PRO A 113 3.92 -19.46 5.65
CA PRO A 113 4.33 -20.54 6.54
C PRO A 113 3.31 -20.79 7.65
N ARG A 114 3.27 -22.02 8.19
CA ARG A 114 2.31 -22.42 9.24
C ARG A 114 2.35 -21.52 10.48
N LEU A 115 3.54 -21.08 10.88
CA LEU A 115 3.75 -20.20 12.03
C LEU A 115 3.03 -18.84 11.90
N LYS A 116 2.66 -18.42 10.68
CA LYS A 116 1.97 -17.15 10.41
C LYS A 116 0.45 -17.25 10.57
N SER A 117 -0.11 -18.43 10.81
CA SER A 117 -1.57 -18.66 10.86
C SER A 117 -2.27 -17.82 11.94
N GLY A 118 -1.70 -17.75 13.15
CA GLY A 118 -2.27 -16.96 14.25
C GLY A 118 -2.31 -15.46 13.93
N GLU A 119 -1.24 -14.92 13.36
CA GLU A 119 -1.22 -13.51 12.94
C GLU A 119 -2.21 -13.22 11.80
N LEU A 120 -2.37 -14.15 10.85
CA LEU A 120 -3.38 -14.03 9.80
C LEU A 120 -4.80 -14.02 10.37
N ALA A 121 -5.09 -14.85 11.37
CA ALA A 121 -6.38 -14.84 12.07
C ALA A 121 -6.61 -13.50 12.78
N ASN A 122 -5.62 -12.99 13.52
CA ASN A 122 -5.68 -11.69 14.19
C ASN A 122 -5.91 -10.52 13.21
N ARG A 123 -5.31 -10.58 12.02
CA ARG A 123 -5.56 -9.59 10.95
C ARG A 123 -6.97 -9.65 10.42
N ASN A 124 -7.53 -10.85 10.26
CA ASN A 124 -8.90 -11.02 9.79
C ASN A 124 -9.90 -10.50 10.82
N MET A 125 -9.68 -10.77 12.11
CA MET A 125 -10.55 -10.24 13.18
C MET A 125 -10.55 -8.71 13.22
N ARG A 126 -9.37 -8.09 13.19
CA ARG A 126 -9.26 -6.62 13.17
C ARG A 126 -9.90 -5.99 11.95
N ARG A 127 -9.85 -6.67 10.81
CA ARG A 127 -10.53 -6.21 9.59
C ARG A 127 -12.05 -6.27 9.75
N ALA A 128 -12.59 -7.39 10.23
CA ALA A 128 -14.03 -7.54 10.46
C ALA A 128 -14.57 -6.49 11.44
N GLU A 129 -13.82 -6.21 12.50
CA GLU A 129 -14.16 -5.12 13.43
C GLU A 129 -14.08 -3.74 12.74
N GLY A 130 -13.06 -3.53 11.91
CA GLY A 130 -12.93 -2.30 11.12
C GLY A 130 -14.06 -2.08 10.12
N GLU A 131 -14.53 -3.16 9.48
CA GLU A 131 -15.67 -3.14 8.54
C GLU A 131 -16.97 -2.79 9.28
N ARG A 132 -17.18 -3.35 10.47
CA ARG A 132 -18.35 -3.03 11.30
C ARG A 132 -18.37 -1.54 11.67
N ARG A 133 -17.26 -1.04 12.22
CA ARG A 133 -17.12 0.38 12.60
C ARG A 133 -17.21 1.34 11.42
N MET A 134 -16.71 0.94 10.24
CA MET A 134 -16.87 1.71 9.01
C MET A 134 -18.35 1.84 8.62
N LYS A 135 -19.13 0.76 8.74
CA LYS A 135 -20.57 0.76 8.44
C LYS A 135 -21.34 1.64 9.41
N GLU A 136 -21.06 1.51 10.71
CA GLU A 136 -21.63 2.36 11.78
C GLU A 136 -21.35 3.85 11.50
N ALA A 137 -20.09 4.21 11.24
CA ALA A 137 -19.71 5.60 10.93
C ALA A 137 -20.38 6.14 9.64
N ALA A 138 -20.59 5.29 8.63
CA ALA A 138 -21.28 5.67 7.41
C ALA A 138 -22.78 5.92 7.64
N GLU A 139 -23.42 5.10 8.48
CA GLU A 139 -24.84 5.26 8.89
C GLU A 139 -25.05 6.52 9.74
N GLU A 140 -24.07 6.88 10.58
CA GLU A 140 -24.06 8.10 11.39
C GLU A 140 -23.69 9.38 10.60
N GLY A 141 -23.31 9.23 9.32
CA GLY A 141 -22.87 10.35 8.47
C GLY A 141 -21.49 10.91 8.85
N ASN A 142 -20.70 10.19 9.65
CA ASN A 142 -19.33 10.57 10.01
C ASN A 142 -18.35 10.16 8.89
N VAL A 143 -18.29 11.01 7.86
CA VAL A 143 -17.50 10.80 6.65
C VAL A 143 -16.00 10.62 6.94
N ASP A 144 -15.45 11.36 7.91
CA ASP A 144 -14.03 11.31 8.24
C ASP A 144 -13.62 9.98 8.85
N GLU A 145 -14.40 9.47 9.82
CA GLU A 145 -14.12 8.18 10.43
C GLU A 145 -14.40 7.03 9.45
N ALA A 146 -15.46 7.12 8.65
CA ALA A 146 -15.73 6.15 7.59
C ALA A 146 -14.57 6.05 6.59
N ASN A 147 -14.01 7.19 6.16
CA ASN A 147 -12.85 7.24 5.27
C ASN A 147 -11.59 6.67 5.93
N ARG A 148 -11.37 6.96 7.21
CA ARG A 148 -10.25 6.41 7.99
C ARG A 148 -10.32 4.89 8.08
N MET A 149 -11.51 4.36 8.37
CA MET A 149 -11.73 2.93 8.52
C MET A 149 -11.71 2.21 7.17
N SER A 150 -12.22 2.84 6.10
CA SER A 150 -12.13 2.34 4.73
C SER A 150 -10.70 2.04 4.27
N LYS A 151 -9.72 2.85 4.70
CA LYS A 151 -8.29 2.57 4.42
C LYS A 151 -7.80 1.32 5.15
N ARG A 152 -8.24 1.10 6.39
CA ARG A 152 -7.82 -0.02 7.25
C ARG A 152 -8.40 -1.36 6.82
N VAL A 153 -9.58 -1.36 6.19
CA VAL A 153 -10.25 -2.59 5.76
C VAL A 153 -9.79 -3.09 4.39
N THR A 154 -9.06 -2.26 3.63
CA THR A 154 -8.52 -2.60 2.30
C THR A 154 -7.87 -3.99 2.28
N LYS A 155 -8.23 -4.79 1.28
CA LYS A 155 -7.73 -6.16 1.10
C LYS A 155 -7.21 -6.35 -0.32
N VAL A 156 -6.02 -6.93 -0.43
CA VAL A 156 -5.51 -7.42 -1.72
C VAL A 156 -6.16 -8.77 -2.03
N THR A 157 -6.72 -8.89 -3.23
CA THR A 157 -7.36 -10.12 -3.72
C THR A 157 -6.40 -10.89 -4.66
N PRO A 158 -6.65 -12.19 -4.90
CA PRO A 158 -5.92 -12.93 -5.93
C PRO A 158 -6.07 -12.31 -7.33
N GLN A 159 -7.20 -11.67 -7.62
CA GLN A 159 -7.43 -10.99 -8.89
C GLN A 159 -6.45 -9.83 -9.09
N HIS A 160 -6.24 -8.99 -8.07
CA HIS A 160 -5.25 -7.89 -8.14
C HIS A 160 -3.85 -8.42 -8.46
N THR A 161 -3.50 -9.57 -7.90
CA THR A 161 -2.22 -10.22 -8.19
C THR A 161 -2.14 -10.68 -9.64
N ALA A 162 -3.21 -11.30 -10.16
CA ALA A 162 -3.27 -11.73 -11.56
C ALA A 162 -3.18 -10.54 -12.52
N ASP A 163 -3.89 -9.44 -12.25
CA ASP A 163 -3.86 -8.25 -13.10
C ASP A 163 -2.48 -7.60 -13.11
N CYS A 164 -1.84 -7.46 -11.94
CA CYS A 164 -0.47 -6.93 -11.84
C CYS A 164 0.54 -7.82 -12.59
N LYS A 165 0.42 -9.14 -12.49
CA LYS A 165 1.28 -10.08 -13.23
C LYS A 165 1.09 -10.01 -14.75
N ARG A 166 -0.12 -9.67 -15.20
CA ARG A 166 -0.41 -9.47 -16.63
C ARG A 166 0.11 -8.11 -17.13
N LEU A 167 0.13 -7.09 -16.27
CA LEU A 167 0.62 -5.76 -16.60
C LEU A 167 2.16 -5.71 -16.73
N LEU A 168 2.87 -6.43 -15.87
CA LEU A 168 4.33 -6.48 -15.78
C LEU A 168 4.94 -7.44 -16.83
#